data_AF-A0A7K3Y172-F1
#
_entry.id   AF-A0A7K3Y172-F1
#
_cell.length_a   1.000
_cell.length_b   1.000
_cell.length_c   1.000
_cell.angle_alpha   90.00
_cell.angle_beta   90.00
_cell.angle_gamma   90.00
#
_symmetry.space_group_name_H-M   'P 1'
#
loop_
_entity.id
_entity.type
_entity.pdbx_description
1 polymer ?
#
loop_
_entity_poly.entity_id
_entity_poly.type
_entity_poly.pdbx_seq_one_letter_code
_entity_poly.pdbx_strand_id
1 'polypeptide(L)'
;MIGYDFEHVAVMLIGSVPAQVIYAGALCRFFDVQRKWLYWAIQILAAALLIFVFWEIGSWQRLALSAVVSFSPVFFGKIKLWRRLTIALLASIVMLLADFALGVEWMLVTGEAIADYDVAFAHLPECILLVAVNIILMAVAFALLGRFLEAVGLLRGEQFGVMPLTATSLIGFPLVQQAILMLIVRILYSENDQLPIMAFSLVVVVLFVLADVAVVVAVAVSSRRRMVELRSRVLKKQVDSCMAEFREAAAAVERAAHARHDVRNNAAVIEELWKNGDVSEARRMCKELRRELG
;
A
#
# COMPACT_ATOMS: atom_id res chain seq x y z
N MET A 1 -38.57 -21.41 17.00
CA MET A 1 -37.36 -22.24 16.94
C MET A 1 -37.35 -22.85 15.55
N ILE A 2 -36.69 -22.19 14.60
CA ILE A 2 -36.52 -22.71 13.25
C ILE A 2 -35.29 -23.61 13.36
N GLY A 3 -35.49 -24.91 13.14
CA GLY A 3 -34.46 -25.92 13.30
C GLY A 3 -33.34 -25.71 12.29
N TYR A 4 -32.17 -26.25 12.62
CA TYR A 4 -31.10 -26.47 11.65
C TYR A 4 -31.62 -27.34 10.50
N ASP A 5 -32.14 -26.74 9.45
CA ASP A 5 -32.50 -27.47 8.25
C ASP A 5 -31.22 -27.71 7.43
N PHE A 6 -30.99 -28.99 7.11
CA PHE A 6 -29.82 -29.46 6.36
C PHE A 6 -29.59 -28.66 5.06
N GLU A 7 -30.66 -28.20 4.45
CA GLU A 7 -30.70 -27.40 3.21
C GLU A 7 -29.91 -26.09 3.36
N HIS A 8 -30.07 -25.39 4.49
CA HIS A 8 -29.37 -24.13 4.77
C HIS A 8 -27.86 -24.35 4.93
N VAL A 9 -27.47 -25.45 5.58
CA VAL A 9 -26.06 -25.84 5.74
C VAL A 9 -25.45 -26.23 4.40
N ALA A 10 -26.18 -26.97 3.57
CA ALA A 10 -25.71 -27.42 2.26
C ALA A 10 -25.42 -26.24 1.33
N VAL A 11 -26.35 -25.28 1.21
CA VAL A 11 -26.17 -24.08 0.37
C VAL A 11 -25.02 -23.20 0.87
N MET A 12 -24.87 -23.01 2.19
CA MET A 12 -23.72 -22.29 2.79
C MET A 12 -22.38 -22.98 2.47
N LEU A 13 -22.35 -24.32 2.53
CA LEU A 13 -21.15 -25.11 2.29
C LEU A 13 -20.75 -25.10 0.80
N ILE A 14 -21.71 -24.95 -0.10
CA ILE A 14 -21.48 -24.82 -1.54
C ILE A 14 -21.08 -23.38 -1.90
N GLY A 15 -21.81 -22.37 -1.42
CA GLY A 15 -21.61 -20.97 -1.79
C GLY A 15 -20.54 -20.26 -0.96
N SER A 16 -20.80 -20.09 0.33
CA SER A 16 -20.04 -19.18 1.20
C SER A 16 -18.67 -19.75 1.62
N VAL A 17 -18.57 -21.06 1.85
CA VAL A 17 -17.32 -21.67 2.32
C VAL A 17 -16.20 -21.60 1.28
N PRO A 18 -16.40 -21.98 0.00
CA PRO A 18 -15.35 -21.85 -1.00
C PRO A 18 -14.92 -20.40 -1.22
N ALA A 19 -15.87 -19.47 -1.16
CA ALA A 19 -15.57 -18.05 -1.28
C ALA A 19 -14.64 -17.58 -0.15
N GLN A 20 -14.97 -17.93 1.10
CA GLN A 20 -14.13 -17.64 2.26
C GLN A 20 -12.75 -18.30 2.17
N VAL A 21 -12.66 -19.52 1.65
CA VAL A 21 -11.39 -20.25 1.47
C VAL A 21 -10.51 -19.58 0.42
N ILE A 22 -11.08 -19.09 -0.69
CA ILE A 22 -10.32 -18.34 -1.71
C ILE A 22 -9.84 -17.02 -1.14
N TYR A 23 -10.71 -16.27 -0.45
CA TYR A 23 -10.34 -15.02 0.20
C TYR A 23 -9.20 -15.22 1.20
N ALA A 24 -9.33 -16.20 2.09
CA ALA A 24 -8.30 -16.57 3.05
C ALA A 24 -7.00 -17.01 2.35
N GLY A 25 -7.09 -17.83 1.31
CA GLY A 25 -5.95 -18.23 0.49
C GLY A 25 -5.21 -17.04 -0.12
N ALA A 26 -5.94 -16.08 -0.68
CA ALA A 26 -5.38 -14.85 -1.25
C ALA A 26 -4.65 -14.01 -0.18
N LEU A 27 -5.28 -13.77 0.97
CA LEU A 27 -4.67 -13.02 2.07
C LEU A 27 -3.46 -13.73 2.67
N CYS A 28 -3.50 -15.05 2.79
CA CYS A 28 -2.36 -15.87 3.23
C CYS A 28 -1.14 -15.65 2.33
N ARG A 29 -1.36 -15.57 1.01
CA ARG A 29 -0.32 -15.23 0.03
C ARG A 29 0.13 -13.78 0.16
N PHE A 30 -0.79 -12.83 0.27
CA PHE A 30 -0.46 -11.39 0.31
C PHE A 30 0.33 -11.00 1.56
N PHE A 31 0.05 -11.63 2.71
CA PHE A 31 0.65 -11.28 4.00
C PHE A 31 1.96 -11.98 4.32
N ASP A 32 2.38 -12.94 3.48
CA ASP A 32 3.53 -13.83 3.75
C ASP A 32 3.45 -14.45 5.16
N VAL A 33 2.34 -15.12 5.42
CA VAL A 33 2.02 -15.69 6.74
C VAL A 33 3.07 -16.71 7.17
N GLN A 34 3.65 -16.51 8.36
CA GLN A 34 4.68 -17.42 8.92
C GLN A 34 4.08 -18.75 9.37
N ARG A 35 3.06 -18.71 10.24
CA ARG A 35 2.44 -19.90 10.86
C ARG A 35 1.18 -20.29 10.09
N LYS A 36 1.36 -20.87 8.91
CA LYS A 36 0.26 -21.24 8.00
C LYS A 36 -0.77 -22.18 8.64
N TRP A 37 -0.32 -23.13 9.47
CA TRP A 37 -1.22 -24.08 10.13
C TRP A 37 -2.18 -23.38 11.10
N LEU A 38 -1.67 -22.46 11.93
CA LEU A 38 -2.47 -21.72 12.91
C LEU A 38 -3.45 -20.79 12.21
N TYR A 39 -2.99 -20.15 11.14
CA TYR A 39 -3.83 -19.34 10.27
C TYR A 39 -5.02 -20.13 9.72
N TRP A 40 -4.76 -21.27 9.08
CA TRP A 40 -5.81 -22.09 8.49
C TRP A 40 -6.72 -22.73 9.54
N ALA A 41 -6.19 -23.14 10.70
CA ALA A 41 -7.00 -23.65 11.81
C ALA A 41 -8.03 -22.59 12.28
N ILE A 42 -7.61 -21.33 12.39
CA ILE A 42 -8.51 -20.23 12.77
C ILE A 42 -9.51 -19.93 11.66
N GLN A 43 -9.11 -19.94 10.38
CA GLN A 43 -10.04 -19.71 9.28
C GLN A 43 -11.10 -20.82 9.16
N ILE A 44 -10.71 -22.08 9.36
CA ILE A 44 -11.64 -23.21 9.36
C ILE A 44 -12.60 -23.12 10.55
N LEU A 45 -12.09 -22.81 11.73
CA LEU A 45 -12.93 -22.63 12.92
C LEU A 45 -13.90 -21.46 12.76
N ALA A 46 -13.45 -20.35 12.17
CA ALA A 46 -14.26 -19.18 11.88
C ALA A 46 -15.35 -19.48 10.83
N ALA A 47 -15.02 -20.24 9.78
CA ALA A 47 -15.99 -20.69 8.78
C ALA A 47 -17.03 -21.63 9.41
N ALA A 48 -16.61 -22.57 10.27
CA ALA A 48 -17.55 -23.41 11.01
C ALA A 48 -18.48 -22.58 11.90
N LEU A 49 -17.94 -21.60 12.64
CA LEU A 49 -18.76 -20.67 13.43
C LEU A 49 -19.77 -19.90 12.58
N LEU A 50 -19.39 -19.47 11.37
CA LEU A 50 -20.32 -18.83 10.42
C LEU A 50 -21.39 -19.79 9.87
N ILE A 51 -21.13 -21.08 9.76
CA ILE A 51 -22.16 -22.03 9.30
C ILE A 51 -23.17 -22.33 10.42
N PHE A 52 -22.66 -22.53 11.64
CA PHE A 52 -23.47 -22.99 12.77
C PHE A 52 -24.10 -21.82 13.56
N VAL A 53 -23.32 -20.82 13.96
CA VAL A 53 -23.79 -19.77 14.89
C VAL A 53 -24.55 -18.65 14.16
N PHE A 54 -24.30 -18.45 12.87
CA PHE A 54 -24.84 -17.33 12.10
C PHE A 54 -26.36 -17.26 12.15
N TRP A 55 -27.06 -18.39 12.21
CA TRP A 55 -28.52 -18.44 12.19
C TRP A 55 -29.17 -18.02 13.51
N GLU A 56 -28.51 -18.28 14.65
CA GLU A 56 -29.07 -18.02 15.97
C GLU A 56 -28.94 -16.56 16.42
N ILE A 57 -28.09 -15.79 15.73
CA ILE A 57 -27.74 -14.42 16.11
C ILE A 57 -28.45 -13.39 15.23
N GLY A 58 -28.73 -12.21 15.82
CA GLY A 58 -29.39 -11.10 15.12
C GLY A 58 -28.55 -10.51 13.97
N SER A 59 -29.19 -9.74 13.10
CA SER A 59 -28.57 -9.21 11.87
C SER A 59 -27.29 -8.38 12.12
N TRP A 60 -27.27 -7.58 13.19
CA TRP A 60 -26.07 -6.82 13.58
C TRP A 60 -24.93 -7.70 14.06
N GLN A 61 -25.25 -8.75 14.81
CA GLN A 61 -24.27 -9.73 15.29
C GLN A 61 -23.68 -10.54 14.14
N ARG A 62 -24.50 -10.89 13.12
CA ARG A 62 -24.04 -11.55 11.89
C ARG A 62 -23.01 -10.70 11.16
N LEU A 63 -23.33 -9.41 10.94
CA LEU A 63 -22.42 -8.47 10.29
C LEU A 63 -21.12 -8.31 11.07
N ALA A 64 -21.21 -8.17 12.39
CA ALA A 64 -20.03 -8.05 13.25
C ALA A 64 -19.17 -9.32 13.21
N LEU A 65 -19.78 -10.51 13.26
CA LEU A 65 -19.07 -11.79 13.17
C LEU A 65 -18.38 -11.93 11.81
N SER A 66 -19.09 -11.68 10.71
CA SER A 66 -18.51 -11.72 9.37
C SER A 66 -17.34 -10.75 9.21
N ALA A 67 -17.44 -9.53 9.76
CA ALA A 67 -16.33 -8.59 9.77
C ALA A 67 -15.12 -9.13 10.56
N VAL A 68 -15.34 -9.67 11.76
CA VAL A 68 -14.27 -10.27 12.57
C VAL A 68 -13.58 -11.41 11.83
N VAL A 69 -14.35 -12.29 11.19
CA VAL A 69 -13.80 -13.42 10.41
C VAL A 69 -12.98 -12.90 9.24
N SER A 70 -13.52 -11.98 8.45
CA SER A 70 -12.83 -11.41 7.27
C SER A 70 -11.55 -10.65 7.61
N PHE A 71 -11.50 -9.95 8.75
CA PHE A 71 -10.30 -9.19 9.15
C PHE A 71 -9.34 -9.96 10.07
N SER A 72 -9.71 -11.14 10.56
CA SER A 72 -8.82 -12.01 11.35
C SER A 72 -7.47 -12.33 10.69
N PRO A 73 -7.33 -12.46 9.34
CA PRO A 73 -6.04 -12.66 8.69
C PRO A 73 -5.00 -11.57 8.94
N VAL A 74 -5.44 -10.35 9.26
CA VAL A 74 -4.56 -9.19 9.45
C VAL A 74 -3.51 -9.47 10.53
N PHE A 75 -3.82 -10.29 11.54
CA PHE A 75 -2.90 -10.59 12.64
C PHE A 75 -1.72 -11.49 12.27
N PHE A 76 -1.76 -12.19 11.13
CA PHE A 76 -0.82 -13.29 10.81
C PHE A 76 0.33 -12.93 9.86
N GLY A 77 0.39 -11.68 9.37
CA GLY A 77 1.38 -11.24 8.37
C GLY A 77 2.66 -10.59 8.92
N LYS A 78 3.75 -10.67 8.14
CA LYS A 78 5.03 -9.99 8.45
C LYS A 78 5.05 -8.51 8.06
N ILE A 79 4.19 -8.11 7.13
CA ILE A 79 4.14 -6.75 6.58
C ILE A 79 3.66 -5.77 7.66
N LYS A 80 4.05 -4.49 7.56
CA LYS A 80 3.56 -3.41 8.45
C LYS A 80 2.02 -3.46 8.57
N LEU A 81 1.50 -3.29 9.80
CA LEU A 81 0.08 -3.42 10.12
C LEU A 81 -0.82 -2.58 9.19
N TRP A 82 -0.43 -1.34 8.94
CA TRP A 82 -1.23 -0.44 8.10
C TRP A 82 -1.40 -0.96 6.66
N ARG A 83 -0.37 -1.60 6.07
CA ARG A 83 -0.47 -2.22 4.75
C ARG A 83 -1.37 -3.44 4.78
N ARG A 84 -1.27 -4.26 5.84
CA ARG A 84 -2.12 -5.43 6.01
C ARG A 84 -3.59 -5.02 6.09
N LEU A 85 -3.89 -3.96 6.84
CA LEU A 85 -5.24 -3.39 6.93
C LEU A 85 -5.72 -2.88 5.57
N THR A 86 -4.95 -2.07 4.85
CA THR A 86 -5.31 -1.61 3.50
C THR A 86 -5.57 -2.78 2.56
N ILE A 87 -4.68 -3.77 2.51
CA ILE A 87 -4.84 -4.94 1.63
C ILE A 87 -6.08 -5.75 2.03
N ALA A 88 -6.34 -5.94 3.32
CA ALA A 88 -7.53 -6.66 3.78
C ALA A 88 -8.83 -5.92 3.39
N LEU A 89 -8.85 -4.59 3.53
CA LEU A 89 -9.98 -3.75 3.12
C LEU A 89 -10.23 -3.82 1.62
N LEU A 90 -9.18 -3.68 0.81
CA LEU A 90 -9.28 -3.80 -0.65
C LEU A 90 -9.75 -5.21 -1.06
N ALA A 91 -9.19 -6.25 -0.44
CA ALA A 91 -9.58 -7.62 -0.71
C ALA A 91 -11.03 -7.91 -0.31
N SER A 92 -11.53 -7.34 0.80
CA SER A 92 -12.92 -7.54 1.22
C SER A 92 -13.90 -6.79 0.33
N ILE A 93 -13.52 -5.63 -0.23
CA ILE A 93 -14.33 -4.95 -1.26
C ILE A 93 -14.40 -5.81 -2.54
N VAL A 94 -13.30 -6.42 -2.96
CA VAL A 94 -13.29 -7.36 -4.11
C VAL A 94 -14.13 -8.60 -3.84
N MET A 95 -14.10 -9.13 -2.60
CA MET A 95 -14.97 -10.24 -2.20
C MET A 95 -16.45 -9.86 -2.31
N LEU A 96 -16.83 -8.70 -1.75
CA LEU A 96 -18.20 -8.19 -1.85
C LEU A 96 -18.62 -7.96 -3.30
N LEU A 97 -17.72 -7.48 -4.17
CA LEU A 97 -18.02 -7.36 -5.61
C LEU A 97 -18.46 -8.69 -6.21
N ALA A 98 -17.75 -9.78 -5.86
CA ALA A 98 -18.09 -11.11 -6.33
C ALA A 98 -19.43 -11.60 -5.77
N ASP A 99 -19.69 -11.36 -4.47
CA ASP A 99 -20.96 -11.74 -3.82
C ASP A 99 -22.16 -11.00 -4.45
N PHE A 100 -22.03 -9.69 -4.68
CA PHE A 100 -23.07 -8.89 -5.34
C PHE A 100 -23.29 -9.32 -6.80
N ALA A 101 -22.21 -9.65 -7.52
CA ALA A 101 -22.32 -10.14 -8.88
C ALA A 101 -23.06 -11.48 -8.94
N LEU A 102 -22.70 -12.43 -8.06
CA LEU A 102 -23.37 -13.73 -7.97
C LEU A 102 -24.86 -13.58 -7.72
N GLY A 103 -25.24 -12.73 -6.77
CA GLY A 103 -26.65 -12.55 -6.48
C GLY A 103 -27.41 -11.90 -7.65
N VAL A 104 -26.82 -10.93 -8.36
CA VAL A 104 -27.47 -10.31 -9.54
C VAL A 104 -27.63 -11.35 -10.64
N GLU A 105 -26.61 -12.15 -10.90
CA GLU A 105 -26.66 -13.27 -11.85
C GLU A 105 -27.75 -14.27 -11.46
N TRP A 106 -27.85 -14.62 -10.19
CA TRP A 106 -28.90 -15.50 -9.65
C TRP A 106 -30.30 -14.94 -9.93
N MET A 107 -30.58 -13.71 -9.50
CA MET A 107 -31.90 -13.09 -9.71
C MET A 107 -32.26 -12.95 -11.19
N LEU A 108 -31.29 -12.73 -12.07
CA LEU A 108 -31.54 -12.69 -13.51
C LEU A 108 -31.91 -14.05 -14.10
N VAL A 109 -31.39 -15.14 -13.53
CA VAL A 109 -31.65 -16.51 -13.98
C VAL A 109 -32.94 -17.07 -13.38
N THR A 110 -33.16 -16.88 -12.08
CA THR A 110 -34.25 -17.53 -11.32
C THR A 110 -35.43 -16.59 -11.05
N GLY A 111 -35.23 -15.27 -11.10
CA GLY A 111 -36.23 -14.28 -10.68
C GLY A 111 -36.38 -14.14 -9.17
N GLU A 112 -35.67 -14.96 -8.38
CA GLU A 112 -35.82 -15.06 -6.93
C GLU A 112 -34.54 -14.63 -6.21
N ALA A 113 -34.66 -14.27 -4.94
CA ALA A 113 -33.53 -13.88 -4.11
C ALA A 113 -32.65 -15.08 -3.72
N ILE A 114 -31.32 -14.95 -3.82
CA ILE A 114 -30.39 -16.01 -3.40
C ILE A 114 -30.36 -16.20 -1.88
N ALA A 115 -30.86 -15.23 -1.11
CA ALA A 115 -30.99 -15.34 0.34
C ALA A 115 -32.17 -16.23 0.77
N ASP A 116 -33.04 -16.65 -0.16
CA ASP A 116 -34.02 -17.70 0.09
C ASP A 116 -33.36 -19.07 -0.16
N TYR A 117 -32.96 -19.71 0.93
CA TYR A 117 -32.19 -20.95 0.91
C TYR A 117 -33.02 -22.14 0.44
N ASP A 118 -34.34 -22.10 0.63
CA ASP A 118 -35.25 -23.15 0.20
C ASP A 118 -35.35 -23.14 -1.34
N VAL A 119 -35.41 -21.95 -1.94
CA VAL A 119 -35.36 -21.75 -3.40
C VAL A 119 -34.00 -22.13 -3.96
N ALA A 120 -32.91 -21.73 -3.29
CA ALA A 120 -31.56 -22.08 -3.70
C ALA A 120 -31.32 -23.60 -3.67
N PHE A 121 -31.89 -24.29 -2.68
CA PHE A 121 -31.83 -25.75 -2.58
C PHE A 121 -32.69 -26.45 -3.64
N ALA A 122 -33.86 -25.91 -3.97
CA ALA A 122 -34.70 -26.43 -5.05
C ALA A 122 -34.01 -26.36 -6.43
N HIS A 123 -33.19 -25.32 -6.65
CA HIS A 123 -32.40 -25.10 -7.86
C HIS A 123 -30.90 -25.42 -7.64
N LEU A 124 -30.61 -26.51 -6.94
CA LEU A 124 -29.25 -26.90 -6.55
C LEU A 124 -28.28 -27.02 -7.76
N PRO A 125 -28.65 -27.60 -8.91
CA PRO A 125 -27.75 -27.68 -10.07
C PRO A 125 -27.35 -26.31 -10.62
N GLU A 126 -28.32 -25.39 -10.76
CA GLU A 126 -28.09 -24.02 -11.21
C GLU A 126 -27.25 -23.24 -10.19
N CYS A 127 -27.53 -23.45 -8.89
CA CYS A 127 -26.77 -22.85 -7.79
C CYS A 127 -25.30 -23.28 -7.84
N ILE A 128 -25.02 -24.58 -7.95
CA ILE A 128 -23.66 -25.11 -8.05
C ILE A 128 -22.92 -24.51 -9.25
N LEU A 129 -23.58 -24.42 -10.40
CA LEU A 129 -22.96 -23.90 -11.63
C LEU A 129 -22.62 -22.41 -11.49
N LEU A 130 -23.56 -21.59 -11.04
CA LEU A 130 -23.34 -20.15 -10.83
C LEU A 130 -22.27 -19.88 -9.77
N VAL A 131 -22.31 -20.61 -8.66
CA VAL A 131 -21.29 -20.54 -7.61
C VAL A 131 -19.93 -20.95 -8.16
N ALA A 132 -19.83 -22.03 -8.95
CA ALA A 132 -18.57 -22.45 -9.55
C ALA A 132 -17.98 -21.39 -10.50
N VAL A 133 -18.82 -20.76 -11.32
CA VAL A 133 -18.42 -19.64 -12.19
C VAL A 133 -17.93 -18.46 -11.34
N ASN A 134 -18.67 -18.09 -10.30
CA ASN A 134 -18.31 -16.99 -9.41
C ASN A 134 -16.98 -17.23 -8.68
N ILE A 135 -16.75 -18.45 -8.18
CA ILE A 135 -15.49 -18.89 -7.57
C ILE A 135 -14.31 -18.68 -8.53
N ILE A 136 -14.47 -19.04 -9.81
CA ILE A 136 -13.45 -18.82 -10.83
C ILE A 136 -13.21 -17.32 -11.06
N LEU A 137 -14.27 -16.53 -11.23
CA LEU A 137 -14.18 -15.08 -11.41
C LEU A 137 -13.50 -14.42 -10.22
N MET A 138 -13.83 -14.83 -9.00
CA MET A 138 -13.25 -14.31 -7.78
C MET A 138 -11.77 -14.69 -7.65
N ALA A 139 -11.40 -15.94 -7.99
CA ALA A 139 -10.00 -16.35 -8.04
C ALA A 139 -9.19 -15.50 -9.04
N VAL A 140 -9.76 -15.21 -10.21
CA VAL A 140 -9.16 -14.29 -11.20
C VAL A 140 -9.05 -12.87 -10.65
N ALA A 141 -10.10 -12.35 -10.00
CA ALA A 141 -10.10 -11.02 -9.40
C ALA A 141 -9.01 -10.88 -8.32
N PHE A 142 -8.83 -11.89 -7.45
CA PHE A 142 -7.74 -11.89 -6.47
C PHE A 142 -6.36 -12.02 -7.11
N ALA A 143 -6.22 -12.79 -8.19
CA ALA A 143 -4.97 -12.85 -8.94
C ALA A 143 -4.60 -11.49 -9.56
N LEU A 144 -5.59 -10.78 -10.13
CA LEU A 144 -5.44 -9.43 -10.67
C LEU A 144 -5.10 -8.42 -9.57
N LEU A 145 -5.81 -8.46 -8.43
CA LEU A 145 -5.50 -7.65 -7.27
C LEU A 145 -4.07 -7.90 -6.79
N GLY A 146 -3.66 -9.16 -6.66
CA GLY A 146 -2.28 -9.53 -6.29
C GLY A 146 -1.24 -8.91 -7.22
N ARG A 147 -1.43 -9.03 -8.54
CA ARG A 147 -0.56 -8.41 -9.55
C ARG A 147 -0.54 -6.89 -9.45
N PHE A 148 -1.69 -6.25 -9.24
CA PHE A 148 -1.79 -4.81 -9.06
C PHE A 148 -1.05 -4.33 -7.80
N LEU A 149 -1.25 -5.01 -6.67
CA LEU A 149 -0.59 -4.70 -5.40
C LEU A 149 0.93 -4.92 -5.47
N GLU A 150 1.39 -5.93 -6.22
CA GLU A 150 2.81 -6.14 -6.53
C GLU A 150 3.38 -5.01 -7.41
N ALA A 151 2.69 -4.65 -8.51
CA ALA A 151 3.14 -3.63 -9.46
C ALA A 151 3.25 -2.23 -8.83
N VAL A 152 2.32 -1.92 -7.92
CA VAL A 152 2.34 -0.69 -7.14
C VAL A 152 3.39 -0.73 -6.02
N GLY A 153 3.81 -1.92 -5.59
CA GLY A 153 4.80 -2.11 -4.54
C GLY A 153 4.21 -2.12 -3.14
N LEU A 154 2.91 -2.34 -2.97
CA LEU A 154 2.26 -2.40 -1.66
C LEU A 154 2.65 -3.69 -0.91
N LEU A 155 2.81 -4.81 -1.63
CA LEU A 155 3.18 -6.11 -1.04
C LEU A 155 4.64 -6.18 -0.59
N ARG A 156 5.58 -5.68 -1.39
CA ARG A 156 7.03 -5.88 -1.17
C ARG A 156 7.88 -4.61 -1.27
N GLY A 157 7.31 -3.47 -1.66
CA GLY A 157 8.07 -2.25 -1.92
C GLY A 157 8.38 -1.44 -0.67
N GLU A 158 9.62 -0.97 -0.55
CA GLU A 158 10.03 0.02 0.46
C GLU A 158 9.47 1.44 0.17
N GLN A 159 8.92 1.64 -1.03
CA GLN A 159 8.47 2.95 -1.54
C GLN A 159 7.41 3.64 -0.68
N PHE A 160 6.56 2.87 0.01
CA PHE A 160 5.56 3.42 0.95
C PHE A 160 6.09 3.60 2.38
N GLY A 161 7.41 3.65 2.57
CA GLY A 161 8.06 3.51 3.88
C GLY A 161 7.97 4.71 4.83
N VAL A 162 7.60 5.91 4.36
CA VAL A 162 8.09 7.15 5.03
C VAL A 162 7.02 8.18 5.46
N MET A 163 5.70 7.96 5.34
CA MET A 163 4.76 9.03 5.72
C MET A 163 3.45 8.62 6.40
N PRO A 164 3.02 9.35 7.46
CA PRO A 164 1.74 9.14 8.14
C PRO A 164 0.54 9.54 7.28
N LEU A 165 0.66 10.60 6.45
CA LEU A 165 -0.42 11.07 5.57
C LEU A 165 -0.80 10.08 4.45
N THR A 166 0.15 9.21 4.09
CA THR A 166 -0.01 8.15 3.09
C THR A 166 -0.76 6.96 3.66
N ALA A 167 -0.53 6.64 4.94
CA ALA A 167 -1.20 5.54 5.63
C ALA A 167 -2.64 5.92 6.01
N THR A 168 -2.90 7.17 6.40
CA THR A 168 -4.25 7.62 6.74
C THR A 168 -5.18 7.64 5.53
N SER A 169 -4.73 8.10 4.36
CA SER A 169 -5.55 8.06 3.14
C SER A 169 -5.76 6.64 2.61
N LEU A 170 -4.73 5.79 2.64
CA LEU A 170 -4.81 4.40 2.17
C LEU A 170 -5.63 3.47 3.07
N ILE A 171 -5.85 3.83 4.34
CA ILE A 171 -6.75 3.08 5.23
C ILE A 171 -8.11 3.74 5.28
N GLY A 172 -8.14 5.06 5.49
CA GLY A 172 -9.38 5.79 5.76
C GLY A 172 -10.38 5.70 4.61
N PHE A 173 -9.90 5.75 3.37
CA PHE A 173 -10.79 5.70 2.21
C PHE A 173 -11.48 4.32 2.04
N PRO A 174 -10.76 3.19 1.95
CA PRO A 174 -11.41 1.87 1.92
C PRO A 174 -12.22 1.53 3.18
N LEU A 175 -11.84 2.10 4.33
CA LEU A 175 -12.57 1.90 5.59
C LEU A 175 -13.97 2.55 5.55
N VAL A 176 -14.07 3.77 5.03
CA VAL A 176 -15.37 4.45 4.86
C VAL A 176 -16.23 3.70 3.85
N GLN A 177 -15.65 3.26 2.74
CA GLN A 177 -16.35 2.42 1.77
C GLN A 177 -16.89 1.14 2.42
N GLN A 178 -16.10 0.49 3.27
CA GLN A 178 -16.58 -0.70 3.99
C GLN A 178 -17.75 -0.41 4.92
N ALA A 179 -17.74 0.71 5.64
CA ALA A 179 -18.88 1.10 6.47
C ALA A 179 -20.16 1.30 5.62
N ILE A 180 -20.03 1.88 4.43
CA ILE A 180 -21.14 2.05 3.49
C ILE A 180 -21.62 0.69 2.96
N LEU A 181 -20.71 -0.20 2.57
CA LEU A 181 -21.07 -1.53 2.08
C LEU A 181 -21.78 -2.37 3.15
N MET A 182 -21.33 -2.30 4.42
CA MET A 182 -22.04 -2.96 5.53
C MET A 182 -23.47 -2.44 5.69
N LEU A 183 -23.69 -1.14 5.48
CA LEU A 183 -25.01 -0.54 5.52
C LEU A 183 -25.89 -0.98 4.33
N ILE A 184 -25.30 -1.09 3.14
CA ILE A 184 -25.99 -1.61 1.95
C ILE A 184 -26.44 -3.07 2.18
N VAL A 185 -25.53 -3.93 2.63
CA VAL A 185 -25.84 -5.33 2.97
C VAL A 185 -26.97 -5.40 4.01
N ARG A 186 -26.97 -4.50 5.00
CA ARG A 186 -28.03 -4.44 6.01
C ARG A 186 -29.41 -4.07 5.43
N ILE A 187 -29.45 -3.18 4.43
CA ILE A 187 -30.69 -2.77 3.75
C ILE A 187 -31.24 -3.94 2.93
N LEU A 188 -30.39 -4.66 2.21
CA LEU A 188 -30.78 -5.85 1.44
C LEU A 188 -31.45 -6.91 2.32
N TYR A 189 -30.83 -7.24 3.46
CA TYR A 189 -31.45 -8.12 4.46
C TYR A 189 -32.79 -7.62 5.02
N SER A 190 -33.15 -6.34 4.86
CA SER A 190 -34.39 -5.76 5.39
C SER A 190 -35.50 -5.66 4.35
N GLU A 191 -35.17 -5.43 3.08
CA GLU A 191 -36.11 -5.10 2.00
C GLU A 191 -36.36 -6.28 1.03
N ASN A 192 -36.05 -7.50 1.47
CA ASN A 192 -36.32 -8.74 0.74
C ASN A 192 -35.66 -8.80 -0.64
N ASP A 193 -34.40 -8.34 -0.73
CA ASP A 193 -33.51 -8.60 -1.87
C ASP A 193 -34.12 -8.25 -3.25
N GLN A 194 -34.56 -7.00 -3.45
CA GLN A 194 -35.08 -6.58 -4.75
C GLN A 194 -33.96 -6.38 -5.78
N LEU A 195 -34.17 -6.87 -7.01
CA LEU A 195 -33.22 -6.77 -8.12
C LEU A 195 -32.70 -5.33 -8.37
N PRO A 196 -33.51 -4.26 -8.35
CA PRO A 196 -32.99 -2.90 -8.56
C PRO A 196 -32.02 -2.44 -7.47
N ILE A 197 -32.29 -2.79 -6.21
CA ILE A 197 -31.41 -2.46 -5.07
C ILE A 197 -30.10 -3.22 -5.21
N MET A 198 -30.16 -4.48 -5.61
CA MET A 198 -28.98 -5.32 -5.76
C MET A 198 -28.10 -4.91 -6.95
N ALA A 199 -28.72 -4.60 -8.09
CA ALA A 199 -28.02 -4.06 -9.26
C ALA A 199 -27.38 -2.70 -8.94
N PHE A 200 -28.07 -1.81 -8.23
CA PHE A 200 -27.50 -0.55 -7.76
C PHE A 200 -26.32 -0.77 -6.82
N SER A 201 -26.42 -1.72 -5.90
CA SER A 201 -25.34 -2.08 -4.97
C SER A 201 -24.09 -2.59 -5.71
N LEU A 202 -24.29 -3.43 -6.74
CA LEU A 202 -23.21 -3.88 -7.61
C LEU A 202 -22.49 -2.71 -8.30
N VAL A 203 -23.25 -1.74 -8.83
CA VAL A 203 -22.69 -0.52 -9.43
C VAL A 203 -21.88 0.29 -8.41
N VAL A 204 -22.38 0.46 -7.20
CA VAL A 204 -21.66 1.15 -6.12
C VAL A 204 -20.34 0.45 -5.79
N VAL A 205 -20.34 -0.88 -5.69
CA VAL A 205 -19.12 -1.64 -5.40
C VAL A 205 -18.10 -1.53 -6.54
N VAL A 206 -18.55 -1.57 -7.80
CA VAL A 206 -17.68 -1.35 -8.97
C VAL A 206 -17.04 0.04 -8.90
N LEU A 207 -17.81 1.09 -8.58
CA LEU A 207 -17.29 2.44 -8.41
C LEU A 207 -16.28 2.52 -7.26
N PHE A 208 -16.50 1.79 -6.17
CA PHE A 208 -15.55 1.73 -5.06
C PHE A 208 -14.22 1.09 -5.47
N VAL A 209 -14.26 -0.03 -6.20
CA VAL A 209 -13.05 -0.67 -6.74
C VAL A 209 -12.28 0.27 -7.67
N LEU A 210 -12.99 0.98 -8.57
CA LEU A 210 -12.36 1.95 -9.47
C LEU A 210 -11.71 3.10 -8.69
N ALA A 211 -12.40 3.62 -7.67
CA ALA A 211 -11.88 4.68 -6.82
C ALA A 211 -10.66 4.21 -6.00
N ASP A 212 -10.69 2.99 -5.48
CA ASP A 212 -9.56 2.38 -4.78
C ASP A 212 -8.32 2.27 -5.66
N VAL A 213 -8.48 1.77 -6.89
CA VAL A 213 -7.39 1.71 -7.87
C VAL A 213 -6.84 3.10 -8.12
N ALA A 214 -7.71 4.10 -8.32
CA ALA A 214 -7.29 5.49 -8.56
C ALA A 214 -6.52 6.07 -7.36
N VAL A 215 -7.02 5.88 -6.14
CA VAL A 215 -6.36 6.35 -4.90
C VAL A 215 -5.01 5.66 -4.72
N VAL A 216 -4.96 4.34 -4.84
CA VAL A 216 -3.71 3.56 -4.68
C VAL A 216 -2.67 4.00 -5.72
N VAL A 217 -3.07 4.18 -6.98
CA VAL A 217 -2.17 4.68 -8.05
C VAL A 217 -1.72 6.10 -7.78
N ALA A 218 -2.62 7.01 -7.40
CA ALA A 218 -2.28 8.40 -7.08
C ALA A 218 -1.27 8.48 -5.93
N VAL A 219 -1.47 7.66 -4.89
CA VAL A 219 -0.55 7.56 -3.75
C VAL A 219 0.79 6.94 -4.17
N ALA A 220 0.79 5.94 -5.04
CA ALA A 220 2.02 5.34 -5.57
C ALA A 220 2.84 6.31 -6.43
N VAL A 221 2.19 7.07 -7.30
CA VAL A 221 2.85 8.08 -8.14
C VAL A 221 3.41 9.20 -7.27
N SER A 222 2.64 9.68 -6.29
CA SER A 222 3.09 10.76 -5.40
C SER A 222 4.28 10.32 -4.51
N SER A 223 4.29 9.07 -4.02
CA SER A 223 5.40 8.55 -3.24
C SER A 223 6.68 8.42 -4.08
N ARG A 224 6.56 7.94 -5.33
CA ARG A 224 7.68 7.86 -6.28
C ARG A 224 8.26 9.24 -6.60
N ARG A 225 7.42 10.24 -6.88
CA ARG A 225 7.87 11.62 -7.15
C ARG A 225 8.64 12.20 -5.97
N ARG A 226 8.12 12.07 -4.75
CA ARG A 226 8.79 12.57 -3.53
C ARG A 226 10.13 11.88 -3.27
N MET A 227 10.24 10.58 -3.54
CA MET A 227 11.50 9.86 -3.39
C MET A 227 12.57 10.39 -4.36
N VAL A 228 12.19 10.71 -5.60
CA VAL A 228 13.08 11.34 -6.59
C VAL A 228 13.50 12.74 -6.13
N GLU A 229 12.58 13.54 -5.62
CA GLU A 229 12.87 14.87 -5.07
C GLU A 229 13.83 14.80 -3.87
N LEU A 230 13.63 13.86 -2.94
CA LEU A 230 14.51 13.66 -1.80
C LEU A 230 15.93 13.27 -2.23
N ARG A 231 16.06 12.33 -3.18
CA ARG A 231 17.36 11.95 -3.75
C ARG A 231 18.06 13.13 -4.42
N SER A 232 17.31 13.92 -5.20
CA SER A 232 17.83 15.14 -5.83
C SER A 232 18.32 16.16 -4.81
N ARG A 233 17.58 16.38 -3.71
CA ARG A 233 18.01 17.28 -2.62
C ARG A 233 19.28 16.79 -1.91
N VAL A 234 19.39 15.49 -1.64
CA VAL A 234 20.59 14.91 -1.02
C VAL A 234 21.80 15.05 -1.95
N LEU A 235 21.63 14.71 -3.23
CA LEU A 235 22.70 14.82 -4.22
C LEU A 235 23.14 16.28 -4.40
N LYS A 236 22.18 17.22 -4.45
CA LYS A 236 22.47 18.65 -4.54
C LYS A 236 23.30 19.12 -3.34
N LYS A 237 22.95 18.72 -2.11
CA LYS A 237 23.74 19.05 -0.92
C LYS A 237 25.17 18.52 -1.00
N GLN A 238 25.36 17.32 -1.53
CA GLN A 238 26.70 16.74 -1.70
C GLN A 238 27.54 17.51 -2.74
N VAL A 239 26.93 17.87 -3.87
CA VAL A 239 27.59 18.70 -4.90
C VAL A 239 27.93 20.09 -4.35
N ASP A 240 27.00 20.73 -3.65
CA ASP A 240 27.23 22.06 -3.06
C ASP A 240 28.37 22.03 -2.03
N SER A 241 28.47 20.98 -1.21
CA SER A 241 29.57 20.78 -0.26
C SER A 241 30.91 20.59 -0.96
N CYS A 242 30.97 19.74 -1.98
CA CYS A 242 32.18 19.47 -2.75
C CYS A 242 32.68 20.72 -3.50
N MET A 243 31.75 21.51 -4.07
CA MET A 243 32.08 22.78 -4.72
C MET A 243 32.60 23.82 -3.74
N ALA A 244 32.13 23.82 -2.49
CA ALA A 244 32.65 24.69 -1.45
C ALA A 244 34.12 24.34 -1.10
N GLU A 245 34.43 23.05 -0.95
CA GLU A 245 35.79 22.55 -0.71
C GLU A 245 36.74 22.91 -1.86
N PHE A 246 36.32 22.74 -3.12
CA PHE A 246 37.13 23.13 -4.28
C PHE A 246 37.39 24.63 -4.35
N ARG A 247 36.40 25.47 -4.01
CA ARG A 247 36.58 26.93 -3.96
C ARG A 247 37.58 27.34 -2.89
N GLU A 248 37.54 26.70 -1.73
CA GLU A 248 38.49 26.95 -0.65
C GLU A 248 39.91 26.56 -1.05
N ALA A 249 40.07 25.39 -1.68
CA ALA A 249 41.36 24.95 -2.22
C ALA A 249 41.89 25.88 -3.31
N ALA A 250 41.05 26.31 -4.25
CA ALA A 250 41.43 27.27 -5.30
C ALA A 250 41.89 28.61 -4.71
N ALA A 251 41.16 29.13 -3.71
CA ALA A 251 41.54 30.36 -3.02
C ALA A 251 42.85 30.21 -2.22
N ALA A 252 43.17 29.03 -1.69
CA ALA A 252 44.46 28.76 -1.07
C ALA A 252 45.60 28.77 -2.10
N VAL A 253 45.40 28.17 -3.28
CA VAL A 253 46.38 28.18 -4.38
C VAL A 253 46.61 29.59 -4.91
N GLU A 254 45.55 30.38 -5.09
CA GLU A 254 45.66 31.77 -5.53
C GLU A 254 46.44 32.63 -4.53
N ARG A 255 46.16 32.47 -3.23
CA ARG A 255 46.95 33.12 -2.15
C ARG A 255 48.42 32.71 -2.19
N ALA A 256 48.73 31.44 -2.40
CA ALA A 256 50.11 30.96 -2.52
C ALA A 256 50.81 31.50 -3.78
N ALA A 257 50.10 31.61 -4.90
CA ALA A 257 50.62 32.17 -6.14
C ALA A 257 50.97 33.66 -5.98
N HIS A 258 50.09 34.45 -5.35
CA HIS A 258 50.37 35.84 -5.01
C HIS A 258 51.59 36.00 -4.11
N ALA A 259 51.66 35.23 -3.01
CA ALA A 259 52.82 35.26 -2.12
C ALA A 259 54.13 34.93 -2.86
N ARG A 260 54.11 33.93 -3.76
CA ARG A 260 55.29 33.58 -4.56
C ARG A 260 55.67 34.67 -5.56
N HIS A 261 54.69 35.33 -6.17
CA HIS A 261 54.92 36.46 -7.06
C HIS A 261 55.59 37.62 -6.31
N ASP A 262 55.08 37.97 -5.14
CA ASP A 262 55.60 39.09 -4.32
C ASP A 262 57.02 38.81 -3.85
N VAL A 263 57.31 37.58 -3.38
CA VAL A 263 58.67 37.15 -3.04
C VAL A 263 59.61 37.24 -4.25
N ARG A 264 59.17 36.82 -5.44
CA ARG A 264 59.99 36.91 -6.67
C ARG A 264 60.28 38.37 -7.03
N ASN A 265 59.28 39.24 -6.92
CA ASN A 265 59.41 40.65 -7.25
C ASN A 265 60.40 41.35 -6.30
N ASN A 266 60.24 41.10 -5.00
CA ASN A 266 61.13 41.58 -3.96
C ASN A 266 62.58 41.08 -4.14
N ALA A 267 62.76 39.82 -4.52
CA ALA A 267 64.09 39.29 -4.84
C ALA A 267 64.74 39.98 -6.05
N ALA A 268 63.98 40.26 -7.10
CA ALA A 268 64.47 40.98 -8.28
C ALA A 268 64.89 42.42 -7.95
N VAL A 269 64.10 43.14 -7.13
CA VAL A 269 64.43 44.50 -6.68
C VAL A 269 65.72 44.52 -5.84
N ILE A 270 65.89 43.55 -4.94
CA ILE A 270 67.12 43.42 -4.15
C ILE A 270 68.33 43.14 -5.05
N GLU A 271 68.18 42.29 -6.06
CA GLU A 271 69.25 41.98 -7.02
C GLU A 271 69.65 43.22 -7.83
N GLU A 272 68.69 44.06 -8.21
CA GLU A 272 68.92 45.29 -8.96
C GLU A 272 69.57 46.40 -8.11
N LEU A 273 69.13 46.57 -6.86
CA LEU A 273 69.79 47.45 -5.87
C LEU A 273 71.23 47.02 -5.60
N TRP A 274 71.49 45.71 -5.59
CA TRP A 274 72.84 45.16 -5.44
C TRP A 274 73.72 45.45 -6.65
N LYS A 275 73.18 45.30 -7.88
CA LYS A 275 73.90 45.62 -9.12
C LYS A 275 74.24 47.10 -9.26
N ASN A 276 73.39 47.99 -8.75
CA ASN A 276 73.60 49.45 -8.80
C ASN A 276 74.52 49.99 -7.69
N GLY A 277 75.01 49.14 -6.79
CA GLY A 277 75.99 49.52 -5.75
C GLY A 277 75.40 50.06 -4.45
N ASP A 278 74.07 50.11 -4.31
CA ASP A 278 73.38 50.55 -3.09
C ASP A 278 73.24 49.41 -2.06
N VAL A 279 74.40 48.95 -1.57
CA VAL A 279 74.52 47.76 -0.69
C VAL A 279 73.83 47.96 0.66
N SER A 280 73.74 49.20 1.16
CA SER A 280 73.05 49.54 2.41
C SER A 280 71.53 49.40 2.30
N GLU A 281 70.95 49.86 1.19
CA GLU A 281 69.50 49.83 0.94
C GLU A 281 69.03 48.38 0.69
N ALA A 282 69.79 47.62 -0.10
CA ALA A 282 69.56 46.20 -0.34
C ALA A 282 69.58 45.36 0.96
N ARG A 283 70.53 45.65 1.87
CA ARG A 283 70.60 44.99 3.19
C ARG A 283 69.45 45.34 4.11
N ARG A 284 68.94 46.58 4.09
CA ARG A 284 67.77 46.98 4.88
C ARG A 284 66.53 46.22 4.42
N MET A 285 66.29 46.20 3.11
CA MET A 285 65.13 45.55 2.50
C MET A 285 65.15 44.02 2.73
N CYS A 286 66.33 43.39 2.67
CA CYS A 286 66.51 41.98 3.05
C CYS A 286 66.17 41.70 4.52
N LYS A 287 66.46 42.66 5.42
CA LYS A 287 66.14 42.56 6.85
C LYS A 287 64.64 42.72 7.13
N GLU A 288 63.96 43.57 6.37
CA GLU A 288 62.50 43.77 6.44
C GLU A 288 61.75 42.56 5.92
N LEU A 289 62.12 42.02 4.75
CA LEU A 289 61.53 40.79 4.20
C LEU A 289 61.70 39.58 5.13
N ARG A 290 62.86 39.46 5.79
CA ARG A 290 63.10 38.40 6.78
C ARG A 290 62.23 38.55 8.04
N ARG A 291 61.78 39.76 8.35
CA ARG A 291 60.86 40.06 9.46
C ARG A 291 59.39 39.81 9.11
N GLU A 292 59.02 39.91 7.84
CA GLU A 292 57.65 39.65 7.37
C GLU A 292 57.37 38.17 7.07
N LEU A 293 58.42 37.38 6.78
CA LEU A 293 58.31 35.95 6.43
C LEU A 293 58.55 34.98 7.61
N GLY A 294 58.99 35.47 8.78
CA GLY A 294 59.29 34.65 9.97
C GLY A 294 58.43 35.01 11.15
#